data_AF-A0A966VD23-F1
#
_entry.id   AF-A0A966VD23-F1
#
_cell.length_a   1.000
_cell.length_b   1.000
_cell.length_c   1.000
_cell.angle_alpha   90.00
_cell.angle_beta   90.00
_cell.angle_gamma   90.00
#
_symmetry.space_group_name_H-M   'P 1'
#
loop_
_entity.id
_entity.type
_entity.pdbx_description
1 polymer ?
#
loop_
_entity_poly.entity_id
_entity_poly.type
_entity_poly.pdbx_seq_one_letter_code
_entity_poly.pdbx_strand_id
1 'polypeptide(L)'
;MKDHIGMHECMNSTRISCLMVDTIYTHTRTEQDDMPGVLRLQNTTTRQVYALRLDGRAQRLSPGAYRTVQFRDVHHAVLRGCFTVRRSLCGRREAVTVVPIVRVSTIAPFYPENPNWLVVQAAPPRGDDPFVSLSTQTPIPDTFDQVSAYLATLCQDALLSSGFSNLVYYPLRNPPLCLAEPSPFLPQIDLAVILLSPSNEILGAADVLWDRDVPDTYAVCLDRATLTANRDVRFFVWREARWVDPELWNAPVPPEDVLTHPLDPQLSFMLPFPSGCCKTALAVAMMRLVDANVLQLTTVLTYDDAHCPPPPTNSTAAWSLAYLLTEMVERSSSFAGQVLLQWLFKNDYLASTNQWFRELGLQTIVLQPLDPACGLGEEEGKMTAGALDVCKLLMVIFGVRGTLWNDIRADDVLSPSSQAFLQQRLQNQAYAEALNPLAVCGSPYHEQGFPTTVPDQYINQLGYLVVYSPLDDCSFNFGYDMRPCLQEATMAFAHKTGLAEFSGCDHGVVRRLDEQGNRLVVALHTSAGCLFQSPDLAAEQPTACATLQLCYANAFSKVAQALEVLVGSV
;
A
#
# COMPACT_ATOMS: atom_id res chain seq x y z
N MET A 1 26.03 55.11 -23.97
CA MET A 1 26.63 53.78 -24.29
C MET A 1 26.07 52.75 -23.32
N LYS A 2 24.85 52.30 -23.63
CA LYS A 2 24.14 51.10 -23.17
C LYS A 2 22.71 51.31 -23.64
N ASP A 3 22.38 50.73 -24.80
CA ASP A 3 21.03 50.63 -25.31
C ASP A 3 20.85 49.22 -25.87
N HIS A 4 19.78 48.54 -25.43
CA HIS A 4 19.33 47.25 -25.91
C HIS A 4 18.07 47.45 -26.78
N ILE A 5 18.11 46.88 -27.98
CA ILE A 5 17.01 46.48 -28.88
C ILE A 5 17.35 45.02 -29.24
N GLY A 6 16.47 44.02 -29.38
CA GLY A 6 15.02 43.95 -29.38
C GLY A 6 14.57 42.48 -29.46
N MET A 7 13.25 42.30 -29.53
CA MET A 7 12.45 41.08 -29.46
C MET A 7 12.75 40.00 -30.51
N HIS A 8 12.55 38.73 -30.13
CA HIS A 8 11.74 37.78 -30.90
C HIS A 8 11.06 36.76 -29.97
N GLU A 9 9.74 36.64 -30.13
CA GLU A 9 8.84 35.72 -29.44
C GLU A 9 9.06 34.26 -29.88
N CYS A 10 9.13 33.34 -28.91
CA CYS A 10 8.73 31.95 -29.09
C CYS A 10 7.79 31.59 -27.93
N MET A 11 6.49 31.77 -28.14
CA MET A 11 5.45 31.18 -27.29
C MET A 11 5.42 29.67 -27.53
N ASN A 12 5.99 28.89 -26.61
CA ASN A 12 5.65 27.48 -26.44
C ASN A 12 4.74 27.36 -25.21
N SER A 13 3.44 27.53 -25.43
CA SER A 13 2.43 27.15 -24.44
C SER A 13 2.16 25.65 -24.54
N THR A 14 2.83 24.86 -23.70
CA THR A 14 2.45 23.46 -23.49
C THR A 14 1.25 23.46 -22.55
N ARG A 15 0.04 23.42 -23.12
CA ARG A 15 -1.18 23.17 -22.34
C ARG A 15 -1.17 21.71 -21.88
N ILE A 16 -0.98 21.50 -20.59
CA ILE A 16 -1.28 20.24 -19.92
C ILE A 16 -2.81 20.13 -19.86
N SER A 17 -3.35 19.03 -20.37
CA SER A 17 -4.76 18.66 -20.17
C SER A 17 -4.76 17.38 -19.36
N CYS A 18 -4.97 17.50 -18.05
CA CYS A 18 -5.26 16.36 -17.18
C CYS A 18 -6.74 16.01 -17.37
N LEU A 19 -7.00 14.73 -17.66
CA LEU A 19 -8.33 14.17 -17.66
C LEU A 19 -8.61 13.70 -16.22
N MET A 20 -9.25 14.53 -15.40
CA MET A 20 -10.00 14.02 -14.24
C MET A 20 -11.34 13.51 -14.77
N VAL A 21 -11.63 12.24 -14.58
CA VAL A 21 -12.96 11.67 -14.82
C VAL A 21 -13.66 11.53 -13.47
N ASP A 22 -14.01 12.66 -12.88
CA ASP A 22 -15.02 12.69 -11.83
C ASP A 22 -16.37 12.87 -12.51
N THR A 23 -17.20 11.82 -12.46
CA THR A 23 -18.60 11.82 -12.88
C THR A 23 -18.86 12.26 -14.32
N ILE A 24 -19.31 11.35 -15.19
CA ILE A 24 -19.79 11.74 -16.53
C ILE A 24 -21.11 12.52 -16.39
N TYR A 25 -21.05 13.84 -16.22
CA TYR A 25 -22.12 14.73 -16.65
C TYR A 25 -21.93 15.01 -18.14
N THR A 26 -22.60 14.23 -18.99
CA THR A 26 -22.74 14.60 -20.40
C THR A 26 -23.79 15.69 -20.52
N HIS A 27 -23.38 16.96 -20.55
CA HIS A 27 -24.18 17.97 -21.24
C HIS A 27 -23.98 17.78 -22.74
N THR A 28 -24.79 16.90 -23.34
CA THR A 28 -24.89 16.80 -24.79
C THR A 28 -25.76 17.95 -25.30
N ARG A 29 -25.19 18.82 -26.14
CA ARG A 29 -26.00 19.72 -26.97
C ARG A 29 -26.20 19.04 -28.32
N THR A 30 -27.40 18.53 -28.56
CA THR A 30 -27.81 17.99 -29.85
C THR A 30 -28.29 19.14 -30.74
N GLU A 31 -27.55 19.43 -31.80
CA GLU A 31 -28.12 20.16 -32.95
C GLU A 31 -28.80 19.15 -33.88
N GLN A 32 -30.01 19.51 -34.28
CA GLN A 32 -30.94 18.69 -35.04
C GLN A 32 -30.49 18.59 -36.50
N ASP A 33 -30.23 17.36 -36.97
CA ASP A 33 -30.25 17.01 -38.40
C ASP A 33 -30.74 15.56 -38.54
N ASP A 34 -31.65 15.34 -39.49
CA ASP A 34 -32.50 14.16 -39.69
C ASP A 34 -31.76 12.87 -40.08
N MET A 35 -31.16 12.15 -39.12
CA MET A 35 -30.55 10.82 -39.38
C MET A 35 -30.74 9.84 -38.20
N PRO A 36 -31.60 8.80 -38.32
CA PRO A 36 -31.74 7.78 -37.29
C PRO A 36 -30.60 6.72 -37.36
N GLY A 37 -29.96 6.43 -36.22
CA GLY A 37 -29.11 5.23 -36.02
C GLY A 37 -27.59 5.44 -35.96
N VAL A 38 -27.09 6.66 -35.74
CA VAL A 38 -25.64 6.92 -35.57
C VAL A 38 -25.37 7.62 -34.24
N LEU A 39 -24.50 7.07 -33.40
CA LEU A 39 -24.03 7.74 -32.19
C LEU A 39 -22.91 8.72 -32.56
N ARG A 40 -23.15 10.02 -32.36
CA ARG A 40 -22.19 11.10 -32.65
C ARG A 40 -21.48 11.47 -31.35
N LEU A 41 -20.16 11.23 -31.29
CA LEU A 41 -19.32 11.62 -30.16
C LEU A 41 -18.45 12.78 -30.58
N GLN A 42 -18.48 13.88 -29.83
CA GLN A 42 -17.63 15.04 -30.06
C GLN A 42 -16.69 15.21 -28.88
N ASN A 43 -15.38 15.18 -29.16
CA ASN A 43 -14.39 15.54 -28.16
C ASN A 43 -14.45 17.05 -27.94
N THR A 44 -14.83 17.49 -26.74
CA THR A 44 -15.09 18.91 -26.44
C THR A 44 -13.83 19.77 -26.48
N THR A 45 -12.67 19.18 -26.19
CA THR A 45 -11.38 19.88 -26.16
C THR A 45 -10.77 20.05 -27.56
N THR A 46 -10.91 19.05 -28.44
CA THR A 46 -10.32 19.06 -29.79
C THR A 46 -11.33 19.34 -30.91
N ARG A 47 -12.62 19.40 -30.57
CA ARG A 47 -13.78 19.49 -31.47
C ARG A 47 -13.89 18.40 -32.52
N GLN A 48 -13.10 17.33 -32.44
CA GLN A 48 -13.18 16.22 -33.38
C GLN A 48 -14.47 15.41 -33.17
N VAL A 49 -15.08 15.00 -34.27
CA VAL A 49 -16.36 14.29 -34.31
C VAL A 49 -16.13 12.87 -34.81
N TYR A 50 -16.65 11.90 -34.05
CA TYR A 50 -16.59 10.49 -34.36
C TYR A 50 -18.01 9.95 -34.55
N ALA A 51 -18.18 9.04 -35.50
CA ALA A 51 -19.41 8.29 -35.68
C ALA A 51 -19.10 6.81 -35.39
N LEU A 52 -19.82 6.22 -34.44
CA LEU A 52 -19.75 4.78 -34.18
C LEU A 52 -20.86 4.07 -34.96
N ARG A 53 -20.45 3.14 -35.83
CA ARG A 53 -21.33 2.10 -36.36
C ARG A 53 -21.38 0.93 -35.38
N LEU A 54 -22.57 0.39 -35.16
CA LEU A 54 -22.84 -0.73 -34.23
C LEU A 54 -22.35 -2.10 -34.73
N ASP A 55 -21.55 -2.15 -35.80
CA ASP A 55 -20.86 -3.36 -36.27
C ASP A 55 -19.41 -3.49 -35.74
N GLY A 56 -19.00 -2.63 -34.81
CA GLY A 56 -17.75 -2.79 -34.07
C GLY A 56 -16.48 -2.26 -34.76
N ARG A 57 -16.61 -1.44 -35.81
CA ARG A 57 -15.47 -0.76 -36.45
C ARG A 57 -15.58 0.75 -36.30
N ALA A 58 -14.61 1.38 -35.62
CA ALA A 58 -14.47 2.82 -35.60
C ALA A 58 -13.77 3.30 -36.87
N GLN A 59 -14.39 4.23 -37.61
CA GLN A 59 -13.78 4.84 -38.79
C GLN A 59 -13.78 6.36 -38.65
N ARG A 60 -12.62 6.98 -38.88
CA ARG A 60 -12.48 8.43 -38.93
C ARG A 60 -13.18 8.93 -40.19
N LEU A 61 -14.25 9.70 -40.04
CA LEU A 61 -15.00 10.23 -41.19
C LEU A 61 -14.35 11.50 -41.72
N SER A 62 -14.26 11.60 -43.05
CA SER A 62 -14.05 12.87 -43.76
C SER A 62 -15.41 13.55 -43.97
N PRO A 63 -15.50 14.89 -44.02
CA PRO A 63 -16.77 15.58 -44.21
C PRO A 63 -17.43 15.18 -45.55
N GLY A 64 -18.65 14.61 -45.52
CA GLY A 64 -19.52 14.56 -46.70
C GLY A 64 -19.84 13.20 -47.36
N ALA A 65 -19.74 12.04 -46.70
CA ALA A 65 -20.19 10.77 -47.31
C ALA A 65 -21.07 9.95 -46.36
N TYR A 66 -22.34 9.69 -46.75
CA TYR A 66 -23.25 8.80 -46.04
C TYR A 66 -23.88 7.77 -47.00
N ARG A 67 -23.85 6.49 -46.63
CA ARG A 67 -24.69 5.42 -47.20
C ARG A 67 -25.40 4.68 -46.07
N THR A 68 -26.72 4.53 -46.23
CA THR A 68 -27.67 3.94 -45.30
C THR A 68 -27.58 2.41 -45.28
N VAL A 69 -27.68 1.81 -44.10
CA VAL A 69 -28.08 0.39 -43.93
C VAL A 69 -29.09 0.35 -42.79
N GLN A 70 -30.25 -0.27 -43.01
CA GLN A 70 -31.30 -0.44 -41.99
C GLN A 70 -31.18 -1.82 -41.34
N PHE A 71 -31.38 -1.89 -40.02
CA PHE A 71 -31.69 -3.13 -39.30
C PHE A 71 -32.79 -2.87 -38.28
N ARG A 72 -33.76 -3.79 -38.17
CA ARG A 72 -34.76 -3.86 -37.10
C ARG A 72 -34.35 -4.96 -36.11
N ASP A 73 -34.64 -4.70 -34.84
CA ASP A 73 -34.55 -5.59 -33.68
C ASP A 73 -33.13 -5.97 -33.21
N VAL A 74 -32.56 -5.13 -32.34
CA VAL A 74 -31.37 -5.44 -31.54
C VAL A 74 -31.73 -5.34 -30.06
N HIS A 75 -31.87 -6.48 -29.38
CA HIS A 75 -32.23 -6.53 -27.96
C HIS A 75 -31.02 -6.48 -27.01
N HIS A 76 -29.79 -6.57 -27.53
CA HIS A 76 -28.54 -6.42 -26.78
C HIS A 76 -27.43 -5.85 -27.67
N ALA A 77 -26.68 -4.87 -27.18
CA ALA A 77 -25.47 -4.37 -27.83
C ALA A 77 -24.30 -4.36 -26.84
N VAL A 78 -23.14 -4.87 -27.29
CA VAL A 78 -21.87 -4.78 -26.56
C VAL A 78 -20.99 -3.80 -27.33
N LEU A 79 -20.67 -2.67 -26.70
CA LEU A 79 -19.73 -1.70 -27.28
C LEU A 79 -18.31 -2.07 -26.88
N ARG A 80 -17.45 -2.28 -27.87
CA ARG A 80 -16.00 -2.42 -27.69
C ARG A 80 -15.33 -1.19 -28.28
N GLY A 81 -14.68 -0.40 -27.44
CA GLY A 81 -13.83 0.73 -27.86
C GLY A 81 -12.41 0.51 -27.38
N CYS A 82 -11.42 0.90 -28.20
CA CYS A 82 -10.02 0.96 -27.77
C CYS A 82 -9.69 2.42 -27.45
N PHE A 83 -9.20 2.69 -26.24
CA PHE A 83 -8.67 4.00 -25.87
C PHE A 83 -7.17 3.86 -25.59
N THR A 84 -6.37 4.81 -26.06
CA THR A 84 -4.95 4.88 -25.74
C THR A 84 -4.75 5.94 -24.66
N VAL A 85 -4.36 5.50 -23.46
CA VAL A 85 -3.98 6.38 -22.35
C VAL A 85 -2.46 6.44 -22.32
N ARG A 86 -1.89 7.64 -22.26
CA ARG A 86 -0.45 7.83 -22.05
C ARG A 86 -0.21 8.00 -20.56
N ARG A 87 0.44 7.01 -19.94
CA ARG A 87 0.93 7.10 -18.54
C ARG A 87 2.46 6.98 -18.55
N SER A 88 3.09 7.55 -17.53
CA SER A 88 4.52 7.41 -17.30
C SER A 88 4.75 6.16 -16.46
N LEU A 89 5.28 5.10 -17.06
CA LEU A 89 5.80 3.94 -16.35
C LEU A 89 7.32 4.07 -16.39
N CYS A 90 7.99 3.94 -15.24
CA CYS A 90 9.45 3.91 -15.24
C CYS A 90 10.10 5.23 -15.75
N GLY A 91 9.48 6.39 -15.50
CA GLY A 91 9.88 7.68 -16.08
C GLY A 91 9.77 7.77 -17.62
N ARG A 92 9.27 6.72 -18.29
CA ARG A 92 9.08 6.64 -19.74
C ARG A 92 7.60 6.76 -20.08
N ARG A 93 7.29 7.61 -21.06
CA ARG A 93 5.93 7.75 -21.58
C ARG A 93 5.59 6.55 -22.44
N GLU A 94 4.76 5.64 -21.92
CA GLU A 94 4.23 4.52 -22.68
C GLU A 94 2.75 4.74 -23.03
N ALA A 95 2.38 4.28 -24.22
CA ALA A 95 1.00 4.32 -24.71
C ALA A 95 0.34 2.98 -24.39
N VAL A 96 -0.51 2.95 -23.36
CA VAL A 96 -1.25 1.75 -22.97
C VAL A 96 -2.62 1.79 -23.66
N THR A 97 -2.97 0.71 -24.36
CA THR A 97 -4.30 0.57 -24.98
C THR A 97 -5.21 -0.18 -24.03
N VAL A 98 -6.23 0.49 -23.51
CA VAL A 98 -7.25 -0.10 -22.64
C VAL A 98 -8.51 -0.37 -23.47
N VAL A 99 -9.09 -1.56 -23.31
CA VAL A 99 -10.36 -1.95 -23.95
C VAL A 99 -11.44 -2.10 -22.89
N PRO A 100 -12.19 -1.03 -22.55
CA PRO A 100 -13.33 -1.18 -21.66
C PRO A 100 -14.45 -1.98 -22.32
N ILE A 101 -15.05 -2.90 -21.56
CA ILE A 101 -16.30 -3.59 -21.92
C ILE A 101 -17.42 -2.88 -21.18
N VAL A 102 -18.28 -2.15 -21.92
CA VAL A 102 -19.47 -1.52 -21.35
C VAL A 102 -20.69 -2.38 -21.64
N ARG A 103 -21.39 -2.84 -20.58
CA ARG A 103 -22.65 -3.59 -20.68
C ARG A 103 -23.82 -2.64 -20.41
N VAL A 104 -24.76 -2.54 -21.36
CA VAL A 104 -25.99 -1.75 -21.22
C VAL A 104 -27.13 -2.70 -20.87
N SER A 105 -27.74 -2.54 -19.69
CA SER A 105 -28.65 -3.56 -19.13
C SER A 105 -30.15 -3.25 -19.23
N THR A 106 -30.62 -2.06 -19.64
CA THR A 106 -32.06 -1.88 -19.91
C THR A 106 -32.36 -0.61 -20.72
N ILE A 107 -33.32 -0.71 -21.64
CA ILE A 107 -33.93 0.43 -22.35
C ILE A 107 -35.34 0.57 -21.75
N ALA A 108 -35.56 1.56 -20.88
CA ALA A 108 -36.90 1.88 -20.39
C ALA A 108 -37.51 3.01 -21.24
N PRO A 109 -38.78 2.90 -21.67
CA PRO A 109 -39.47 4.00 -22.34
C PRO A 109 -39.95 4.98 -21.28
N PHE A 110 -39.34 6.15 -21.19
CA PHE A 110 -39.88 7.24 -20.38
C PHE A 110 -39.90 8.55 -21.17
N TYR A 111 -41.06 9.23 -21.10
CA TYR A 111 -41.52 10.46 -21.75
C TYR A 111 -42.35 10.29 -23.05
N PRO A 112 -43.68 10.58 -23.02
CA PRO A 112 -44.56 10.51 -24.19
C PRO A 112 -44.39 11.62 -25.22
N GLU A 113 -43.58 12.65 -24.96
CA GLU A 113 -43.59 13.88 -25.77
C GLU A 113 -42.36 14.05 -26.69
N ASN A 114 -41.44 13.08 -26.73
CA ASN A 114 -40.33 13.13 -27.68
C ASN A 114 -39.70 11.73 -27.92
N PRO A 115 -40.11 10.99 -28.98
CA PRO A 115 -39.79 9.56 -29.13
C PRO A 115 -38.34 9.23 -29.53
N ASN A 116 -37.41 10.20 -29.57
CA ASN A 116 -36.07 10.04 -30.15
C ASN A 116 -34.89 10.31 -29.19
N TRP A 117 -35.12 10.29 -27.87
CA TRP A 117 -34.05 10.51 -26.90
C TRP A 117 -33.59 9.17 -26.29
N LEU A 118 -32.32 8.82 -26.49
CA LEU A 118 -31.65 7.77 -25.73
C LEU A 118 -30.85 8.47 -24.62
N VAL A 119 -31.35 8.44 -23.39
CA VAL A 119 -30.61 8.89 -22.21
C VAL A 119 -29.90 7.70 -21.60
N VAL A 120 -28.57 7.67 -21.70
CA VAL A 120 -27.74 6.71 -20.95
C VAL A 120 -27.37 7.38 -19.64
N GLN A 121 -28.14 7.12 -18.60
CA GLN A 121 -27.86 7.62 -17.26
C GLN A 121 -27.07 6.54 -16.51
N ALA A 122 -25.77 6.80 -16.27
CA ALA A 122 -25.06 6.05 -15.25
C ALA A 122 -25.57 6.56 -13.90
N ALA A 123 -26.47 5.80 -13.27
CA ALA A 123 -26.92 6.15 -11.92
C ALA A 123 -25.74 6.01 -10.95
N PRO A 124 -25.50 6.96 -10.04
CA PRO A 124 -24.69 6.66 -8.86
C PRO A 124 -25.44 5.57 -8.05
N PRO A 125 -24.73 4.62 -7.43
CA PRO A 125 -25.38 3.56 -6.67
C PRO A 125 -26.25 4.19 -5.58
N ARG A 126 -27.53 3.82 -5.53
CA ARG A 126 -28.36 4.03 -4.34
C ARG A 126 -27.94 2.96 -3.34
N GLY A 127 -27.82 3.35 -2.07
CA GLY A 127 -27.15 2.60 -1.00
C GLY A 127 -27.67 1.20 -0.64
N ASP A 128 -28.59 0.61 -1.42
CA ASP A 128 -29.16 -0.72 -1.16
C ASP A 128 -29.21 -1.64 -2.41
N ASP A 129 -28.68 -1.23 -3.57
CA ASP A 129 -28.63 -2.11 -4.76
C ASP A 129 -27.41 -3.04 -4.67
N PRO A 130 -27.57 -4.37 -4.79
CA PRO A 130 -26.45 -5.31 -4.76
C PRO A 130 -25.52 -4.98 -5.93
N PHE A 131 -24.26 -4.71 -5.61
CA PHE A 131 -23.18 -4.46 -6.57
C PHE A 131 -23.33 -5.38 -7.78
N VAL A 132 -23.67 -4.79 -8.94
CA VAL A 132 -23.34 -5.43 -10.21
C VAL A 132 -21.82 -5.34 -10.31
N SER A 133 -21.15 -6.29 -9.67
CA SER A 133 -19.74 -6.57 -9.87
C SER A 133 -19.58 -6.95 -11.33
N LEU A 134 -19.23 -5.98 -12.16
CA LEU A 134 -18.57 -6.25 -13.43
C LEU A 134 -17.16 -6.72 -13.08
N SER A 135 -17.07 -7.94 -12.54
CA SER A 135 -15.87 -8.76 -12.55
C SER A 135 -15.61 -9.16 -14.01
N THR A 136 -15.18 -8.19 -14.82
CA THR A 136 -14.29 -8.51 -15.92
C THR A 136 -12.92 -8.61 -15.29
N GLN A 137 -12.65 -9.76 -14.65
CA GLN A 137 -11.28 -10.14 -14.31
C GLN A 137 -10.47 -9.99 -15.61
N THR A 138 -9.69 -8.92 -15.68
CA THR A 138 -8.71 -8.80 -16.74
C THR A 138 -7.71 -9.90 -16.44
N PRO A 139 -7.46 -10.85 -17.36
CA PRO A 139 -6.50 -11.92 -17.11
C PRO A 139 -5.18 -11.30 -16.67
N ILE A 140 -4.56 -11.87 -15.65
CA ILE A 140 -3.19 -11.48 -15.30
C ILE A 140 -2.32 -11.78 -16.53
N PRO A 141 -1.47 -10.83 -16.98
CA PRO A 141 -0.60 -11.05 -18.12
C PRO A 141 0.36 -12.24 -17.93
N ASP A 142 0.90 -12.77 -19.03
CA ASP A 142 1.68 -14.03 -19.00
C ASP A 142 3.18 -13.84 -18.73
N THR A 143 3.68 -12.59 -18.66
CA THR A 143 5.13 -12.31 -18.50
C THR A 143 5.40 -11.42 -17.29
N PHE A 144 6.57 -11.60 -16.68
CA PHE A 144 7.00 -10.82 -15.50
C PHE A 144 6.86 -9.31 -15.69
N ASP A 145 7.32 -8.79 -16.84
CA ASP A 145 7.30 -7.35 -17.10
C ASP A 145 5.87 -6.82 -17.23
N GLN A 146 4.99 -7.59 -17.88
CA GLN A 146 3.57 -7.22 -18.02
C GLN A 146 2.82 -7.32 -16.69
N VAL A 147 3.07 -8.36 -15.89
CA VAL A 147 2.49 -8.50 -14.54
C VAL A 147 2.98 -7.34 -13.66
N SER A 148 4.28 -7.03 -13.70
CA SER A 148 4.86 -5.93 -12.92
C SER A 148 4.27 -4.56 -13.31
N ALA A 149 4.07 -4.30 -14.61
CA ALA A 149 3.40 -3.08 -15.08
C ALA A 149 1.92 -3.02 -14.65
N TYR A 150 1.21 -4.16 -14.66
CA TYR A 150 -0.15 -4.27 -14.15
C TYR A 150 -0.21 -4.00 -12.65
N LEU A 151 0.66 -4.63 -11.86
CA LEU A 151 0.76 -4.43 -10.41
C LEU A 151 1.06 -2.97 -10.08
N ALA A 152 2.02 -2.33 -10.78
CA ALA A 152 2.33 -0.92 -10.58
C ALA A 152 1.10 -0.04 -10.83
N THR A 153 0.38 -0.27 -11.93
CA THR A 153 -0.85 0.48 -12.24
C THR A 153 -1.91 0.31 -11.15
N LEU A 154 -2.13 -0.93 -10.69
CA LEU A 154 -3.09 -1.24 -9.64
C LEU A 154 -2.71 -0.56 -8.31
N CYS A 155 -1.44 -0.62 -7.92
CA CYS A 155 -0.93 0.03 -6.72
C CYS A 155 -1.08 1.56 -6.79
N GLN A 156 -0.76 2.18 -7.93
CA GLN A 156 -0.96 3.62 -8.12
C GLN A 156 -2.44 4.01 -7.99
N ASP A 157 -3.33 3.30 -8.67
CA ASP A 157 -4.77 3.58 -8.61
C ASP A 157 -5.33 3.31 -7.19
N ALA A 158 -4.84 2.28 -6.48
CA ALA A 158 -5.19 1.98 -5.09
C ALA A 158 -4.79 3.10 -4.14
N LEU A 159 -3.56 3.62 -4.26
CA LEU A 159 -3.10 4.75 -3.45
C LEU A 159 -3.94 6.00 -3.73
N LEU A 160 -4.09 6.40 -4.99
CA LEU A 160 -4.84 7.60 -5.38
C LEU A 160 -6.32 7.56 -4.93
N SER A 161 -6.94 6.38 -4.88
CA SER A 161 -8.35 6.21 -4.49
C SER A 161 -8.58 5.90 -3.00
N SER A 162 -7.53 5.60 -2.24
CA SER A 162 -7.62 5.22 -0.82
C SER A 162 -8.03 6.35 0.12
N GLY A 163 -7.82 7.61 -0.27
CA GLY A 163 -8.11 8.77 0.57
C GLY A 163 -6.95 9.26 1.45
N PHE A 164 -5.71 8.74 1.28
CA PHE A 164 -4.53 9.29 1.97
C PHE A 164 -4.30 10.79 1.74
N SER A 165 -4.75 11.35 0.62
CA SER A 165 -4.67 12.79 0.33
C SER A 165 -5.65 13.65 1.13
N ASN A 166 -6.66 13.02 1.75
CA ASN A 166 -7.77 13.70 2.42
C ASN A 166 -7.75 13.48 3.93
N LEU A 167 -6.64 13.01 4.50
CA LEU A 167 -6.56 12.75 5.94
C LEU A 167 -6.67 14.05 6.74
N VAL A 168 -7.22 13.90 7.93
CA VAL A 168 -7.13 14.90 8.99
C VAL A 168 -6.05 14.49 10.00
N TYR A 169 -5.55 15.48 10.73
CA TYR A 169 -4.45 15.37 11.67
C TYR A 169 -4.86 15.91 13.04
N TYR A 170 -4.37 15.27 14.10
CA TYR A 170 -4.55 15.68 15.48
C TYR A 170 -3.24 16.27 16.06
N PRO A 171 -3.16 17.60 16.27
CA PRO A 171 -1.90 18.27 16.64
C PRO A 171 -1.39 17.98 18.06
N LEU A 172 -2.19 17.35 18.91
CA LEU A 172 -1.79 17.02 20.28
C LEU A 172 -1.98 15.52 20.54
N ARG A 173 -1.07 14.95 21.33
CA ARG A 173 -1.03 13.54 21.77
C ARG A 173 -2.28 13.05 22.53
N ASN A 174 -3.28 13.91 22.74
CA ASN A 174 -4.57 13.58 23.34
C ASN A 174 -5.72 13.88 22.34
N PRO A 175 -5.94 13.00 21.35
CA PRO A 175 -7.02 13.15 20.37
C PRO A 175 -8.44 13.31 20.95
N PRO A 176 -8.83 12.82 22.16
CA PRO A 176 -10.18 13.03 22.67
C PRO A 176 -10.58 14.49 22.90
N LEU A 177 -9.59 15.39 23.00
CA LEU A 177 -9.80 16.78 23.41
C LEU A 177 -9.50 17.79 22.29
N CYS A 178 -9.09 17.32 21.11
CA CYS A 178 -8.59 18.18 20.04
C CYS A 178 -9.46 18.07 18.81
N LEU A 179 -9.75 19.22 18.19
CA LEU A 179 -10.39 19.25 16.89
C LEU A 179 -9.38 18.76 15.84
N ALA A 180 -9.82 17.84 15.00
CA ALA A 180 -9.03 17.40 13.86
C ALA A 180 -8.90 18.57 12.86
N GLU A 181 -7.72 18.73 12.27
CA GLU A 181 -7.43 19.71 11.24
C GLU A 181 -7.11 19.00 9.94
N PRO A 182 -7.31 19.61 8.75
CA PRO A 182 -6.79 19.03 7.51
C PRO A 182 -5.29 18.75 7.65
N SER A 183 -4.84 17.58 7.19
CA SER A 183 -3.41 17.27 7.22
C SER A 183 -2.63 18.37 6.47
N PRO A 184 -1.63 19.01 7.11
CA PRO A 184 -0.88 20.09 6.47
C PRO A 184 -0.02 19.59 5.31
N PHE A 185 0.27 18.29 5.27
CA PHE A 185 1.11 17.66 4.27
C PHE A 185 0.49 16.35 3.76
N LEU A 186 0.76 16.04 2.49
CA LEU A 186 0.52 14.71 1.97
C LEU A 186 1.46 13.71 2.70
N PRO A 187 0.95 12.58 3.22
CA PRO A 187 1.79 11.56 3.80
C PRO A 187 2.80 11.03 2.79
N GLN A 188 3.99 10.67 3.26
CA GLN A 188 4.93 9.89 2.47
C GLN A 188 4.50 8.44 2.49
N ILE A 189 4.43 7.78 1.35
CA ILE A 189 3.91 6.43 1.22
C ILE A 189 4.83 5.61 0.33
N ASP A 190 5.21 4.44 0.82
CA ASP A 190 6.00 3.43 0.14
C ASP A 190 5.18 2.12 0.12
N LEU A 191 4.68 1.75 -1.05
CA LEU A 191 3.86 0.55 -1.27
C LEU A 191 4.57 -0.39 -2.23
N ALA A 192 4.96 -1.56 -1.75
CA ALA A 192 5.50 -2.63 -2.57
C ALA A 192 4.62 -3.88 -2.53
N VAL A 193 4.56 -4.57 -3.67
CA VAL A 193 3.90 -5.85 -3.81
C VAL A 193 4.75 -6.81 -4.63
N ILE A 194 4.72 -8.09 -4.27
CA ILE A 194 5.25 -9.19 -5.09
C ILE A 194 4.15 -10.25 -5.22
N LEU A 195 3.74 -10.51 -6.45
CA LEU A 195 2.74 -11.53 -6.76
C LEU A 195 3.44 -12.87 -6.96
N LEU A 196 2.99 -13.88 -6.23
CA LEU A 196 3.45 -15.25 -6.33
C LEU A 196 2.35 -16.14 -6.90
N SER A 197 2.75 -17.07 -7.75
CA SER A 197 1.88 -18.13 -8.25
C SER A 197 1.45 -19.07 -7.12
N PRO A 198 0.46 -19.95 -7.34
CA PRO A 198 0.12 -21.00 -6.36
C PRO A 198 1.30 -21.93 -6.04
N SER A 199 2.25 -22.07 -6.98
CA SER A 199 3.49 -22.86 -6.83
C SER A 199 4.62 -22.13 -6.10
N ASN A 200 4.40 -20.89 -5.61
CA ASN A 200 5.40 -19.99 -5.03
C ASN A 200 6.47 -19.52 -6.03
N GLU A 201 6.11 -19.30 -7.30
CA GLU A 201 7.00 -18.67 -8.28
C GLU A 201 6.67 -17.18 -8.40
N ILE A 202 7.68 -16.34 -8.58
CA ILE A 202 7.48 -14.89 -8.72
C ILE A 202 6.87 -14.59 -10.08
N LEU A 203 5.63 -14.06 -10.08
CA LEU A 203 4.92 -13.66 -11.29
C LEU A 203 5.22 -12.22 -11.68
N GLY A 204 5.42 -11.33 -10.70
CA GLY A 204 5.72 -9.92 -10.94
C GLY A 204 5.92 -9.17 -9.63
N ALA A 205 6.47 -7.96 -9.72
CA ALA A 205 6.67 -7.08 -8.57
C ALA A 205 6.38 -5.63 -8.95
N ALA A 206 5.96 -4.83 -7.97
CA ALA A 206 5.85 -3.39 -8.11
C ALA A 206 6.25 -2.69 -6.82
N ASP A 207 6.76 -1.48 -6.97
CA ASP A 207 7.11 -0.56 -5.90
C ASP A 207 6.63 0.84 -6.32
N VAL A 208 5.78 1.44 -5.50
CA VAL A 208 5.09 2.69 -5.79
C VAL A 208 5.24 3.65 -4.63
N LEU A 209 5.79 4.82 -4.94
CA LEU A 209 6.06 5.89 -3.99
C LEU A 209 5.02 7.01 -4.17
N TRP A 210 4.62 7.63 -3.06
CA TRP A 210 3.77 8.82 -3.09
C TRP A 210 4.22 9.80 -2.02
N ASP A 211 4.56 11.02 -2.42
CA ASP A 211 4.88 12.11 -1.51
C ASP A 211 4.48 13.46 -2.12
N ARG A 212 4.79 14.54 -1.40
CA ARG A 212 4.54 15.92 -1.82
C ARG A 212 5.23 16.34 -3.13
N ASP A 213 6.35 15.72 -3.49
CA ASP A 213 7.11 16.05 -4.70
C ASP A 213 6.62 15.22 -5.90
N VAL A 214 5.81 14.19 -5.65
CA VAL A 214 5.22 13.29 -6.66
C VAL A 214 3.70 13.20 -6.51
N PRO A 215 2.94 14.24 -6.89
CA PRO A 215 1.49 14.29 -6.63
C PRO A 215 0.68 13.17 -7.33
N ASP A 216 1.18 12.63 -8.44
CA ASP A 216 0.51 11.58 -9.23
C ASP A 216 1.03 10.16 -8.93
N THR A 217 1.75 9.94 -7.82
CA THR A 217 2.53 8.71 -7.49
C THR A 217 3.68 8.42 -8.46
N TYR A 218 4.66 7.62 -8.03
CA TYR A 218 5.83 7.24 -8.80
C TYR A 218 6.00 5.72 -8.78
N ALA A 219 5.80 5.07 -9.92
CA ALA A 219 6.13 3.66 -10.08
C ALA A 219 7.65 3.51 -10.34
N VAL A 220 8.33 2.88 -9.39
CA VAL A 220 9.79 2.69 -9.40
C VAL A 220 10.21 1.69 -10.47
N CYS A 221 11.32 1.97 -11.15
CA CYS A 221 11.90 1.02 -12.08
C CYS A 221 12.61 -0.14 -11.38
N LEU A 222 11.99 -1.31 -11.42
CA LEU A 222 12.59 -2.52 -10.88
C LEU A 222 13.45 -3.25 -11.91
N ASP A 223 14.68 -3.59 -11.52
CA ASP A 223 15.50 -4.55 -12.24
C ASP A 223 15.07 -5.98 -11.89
N ARG A 224 14.64 -6.78 -12.88
CA ARG A 224 14.10 -8.13 -12.65
C ARG A 224 15.08 -9.08 -11.95
N ALA A 225 16.37 -9.02 -12.29
CA ALA A 225 17.36 -9.97 -11.77
C ALA A 225 17.69 -9.69 -10.30
N THR A 226 17.70 -8.41 -9.93
CA THR A 226 18.13 -7.95 -8.61
C THR A 226 16.97 -7.57 -7.68
N LEU A 227 15.76 -7.35 -8.24
CA LEU A 227 14.61 -6.73 -7.58
C LEU A 227 15.05 -5.51 -6.76
N THR A 228 15.72 -4.57 -7.42
CA THR A 228 16.20 -3.33 -6.80
C THR A 228 15.59 -2.10 -7.44
N ALA A 229 15.40 -1.08 -6.60
CA ALA A 229 14.92 0.26 -6.92
C ALA A 229 16.07 1.27 -7.17
N ASN A 230 17.31 0.79 -7.27
CA ASN A 230 18.52 1.61 -7.10
C ASN A 230 18.98 2.39 -8.34
N ARG A 231 18.18 2.40 -9.42
CA ARG A 231 18.58 3.08 -10.66
C ARG A 231 18.09 4.52 -10.70
N ASP A 232 16.90 4.78 -10.18
CA ASP A 232 16.16 6.02 -10.38
C ASP A 232 15.68 6.67 -9.07
N VAL A 233 15.75 5.99 -7.93
CA VAL A 233 15.37 6.57 -6.64
C VAL A 233 16.54 6.61 -5.67
N ARG A 234 16.76 7.78 -5.08
CA ARG A 234 17.66 7.99 -3.94
C ARG A 234 16.84 7.98 -2.66
N PHE A 235 16.82 6.85 -1.97
CA PHE A 235 16.26 6.73 -0.63
C PHE A 235 17.17 7.33 0.43
N PHE A 236 16.54 7.97 1.42
CA PHE A 236 17.21 8.47 2.62
C PHE A 236 16.32 8.28 3.86
N VAL A 237 16.93 8.35 5.05
CA VAL A 237 16.26 8.06 6.32
C VAL A 237 15.16 9.06 6.66
N TRP A 238 14.14 8.59 7.39
CA TRP A 238 13.10 9.44 7.96
C TRP A 238 13.65 10.53 8.88
N ARG A 239 13.11 11.75 8.74
CA ARG A 239 13.37 12.90 9.59
C ARG A 239 12.06 13.69 9.79
N GLU A 240 11.52 13.63 11.01
CA GLU A 240 10.45 14.47 11.58
C GLU A 240 10.48 15.89 11.05
N ALA A 241 11.50 16.59 11.55
CA ALA A 241 11.74 18.00 11.30
C ALA A 241 11.76 18.32 9.80
N ARG A 242 12.34 17.45 8.97
CA ARG A 242 12.39 17.68 7.51
C ARG A 242 11.01 17.56 6.85
N TRP A 243 10.18 16.64 7.31
CA TRP A 243 8.85 16.45 6.74
C TRP A 243 7.92 17.63 7.06
N VAL A 244 7.98 18.13 8.30
CA VAL A 244 7.09 19.20 8.77
C VAL A 244 7.58 20.62 8.46
N ASP A 245 8.88 20.81 8.18
CA ASP A 245 9.47 22.11 7.86
C ASP A 245 9.71 22.25 6.33
N PRO A 246 9.01 23.15 5.63
CA PRO A 246 9.21 23.39 4.21
C PRO A 246 10.62 23.83 3.82
N GLU A 247 11.33 24.57 4.68
CA GLU A 247 12.71 24.99 4.44
C GLU A 247 13.66 23.79 4.51
N LEU A 248 13.53 22.97 5.55
CA LEU A 248 14.33 21.76 5.69
C LEU A 248 14.05 20.76 4.58
N TRP A 249 12.80 20.58 4.15
CA TRP A 249 12.51 19.69 3.02
C TRP A 249 13.25 20.09 1.75
N ASN A 250 13.23 21.38 1.43
CA ASN A 250 13.85 21.89 0.20
C ASN A 250 15.39 21.98 0.32
N ALA A 251 15.95 21.85 1.52
CA ALA A 251 17.39 21.81 1.72
C ALA A 251 17.99 20.49 1.20
N PRO A 252 19.28 20.46 0.80
CA PRO A 252 19.96 19.22 0.44
C PRO A 252 19.87 18.16 1.55
N VAL A 253 19.71 16.90 1.16
CA VAL A 253 19.74 15.77 2.10
C VAL A 253 21.16 15.59 2.65
N PRO A 254 21.37 15.49 3.97
CA PRO A 254 22.68 15.22 4.56
C PRO A 254 23.27 13.90 4.00
N PRO A 255 24.54 13.86 3.59
CA PRO A 255 25.14 12.66 3.02
C PRO A 255 25.04 11.40 3.91
N GLU A 256 25.09 11.56 5.23
CA GLU A 256 25.00 10.50 6.23
C GLU A 256 23.61 9.90 6.43
N ASP A 257 22.59 10.54 5.84
CA ASP A 257 21.19 10.13 5.85
C ASP A 257 20.81 9.39 4.54
N VAL A 258 21.66 9.47 3.52
CA VAL A 258 21.44 8.79 2.23
C VAL A 258 21.70 7.29 2.38
N LEU A 259 20.71 6.48 2.03
CA LEU A 259 20.78 5.02 2.10
C LEU A 259 21.25 4.39 0.79
N THR A 260 20.91 5.05 -0.32
CA THR A 260 21.13 4.52 -1.67
C THR A 260 21.77 5.59 -2.55
N HIS A 261 22.71 5.18 -3.41
CA HIS A 261 23.48 6.10 -4.24
C HIS A 261 23.31 5.77 -5.73
N PRO A 262 22.11 5.99 -6.30
CA PRO A 262 21.93 5.91 -7.75
C PRO A 262 22.84 6.91 -8.46
N LEU A 263 23.31 6.57 -9.66
CA LEU A 263 24.16 7.45 -10.47
C LEU A 263 23.41 8.70 -10.96
N ASP A 264 22.11 8.56 -11.25
CA ASP A 264 21.26 9.63 -11.78
C ASP A 264 19.81 9.50 -11.22
N PRO A 265 19.59 9.85 -9.93
CA PRO A 265 18.27 9.73 -9.33
C PRO A 265 17.26 10.67 -10.00
N GLN A 266 16.13 10.11 -10.43
CA GLN A 266 14.95 10.84 -10.87
C GLN A 266 14.13 11.36 -9.69
N LEU A 267 14.20 10.66 -8.55
CA LEU A 267 13.49 11.01 -7.33
C LEU A 267 14.43 10.89 -6.12
N SER A 268 14.25 11.77 -5.13
CA SER A 268 14.79 11.58 -3.77
C SER A 268 13.63 11.38 -2.83
N PHE A 269 13.59 10.26 -2.13
CA PHE A 269 12.44 9.85 -1.35
C PHE A 269 12.86 9.57 0.10
N MET A 270 12.18 10.19 1.06
CA MET A 270 12.43 9.95 2.48
C MET A 270 11.61 8.75 2.92
N LEU A 271 12.27 7.63 3.20
CA LEU A 271 11.55 6.42 3.61
C LEU A 271 10.74 6.72 4.88
N PRO A 272 9.44 6.38 4.91
CA PRO A 272 8.67 6.44 6.15
C PRO A 272 9.35 5.61 7.23
N PHE A 273 9.35 6.13 8.45
CA PHE A 273 9.87 5.38 9.59
C PHE A 273 9.05 4.07 9.74
N PRO A 274 9.68 2.89 9.88
CA PRO A 274 8.97 1.62 9.82
C PRO A 274 8.26 1.21 11.12
N SER A 275 8.35 1.96 12.22
CA SER A 275 7.67 1.62 13.51
C SER A 275 7.81 0.15 13.88
N GLY A 276 6.75 -0.50 14.37
CA GLY A 276 6.71 -1.91 14.73
C GLY A 276 7.03 -2.86 13.59
N CYS A 277 7.00 -2.45 12.32
CA CYS A 277 7.37 -3.30 11.19
C CYS A 277 8.87 -3.63 11.16
N CYS A 278 9.74 -2.77 11.70
CA CYS A 278 11.18 -3.06 11.79
C CYS A 278 11.49 -4.34 12.59
N LYS A 279 10.59 -4.74 13.50
CA LYS A 279 10.68 -5.96 14.30
C LYS A 279 10.79 -7.23 13.44
N THR A 280 10.31 -7.20 12.19
CA THR A 280 10.47 -8.32 11.26
C THR A 280 11.93 -8.50 10.84
N ALA A 281 12.62 -7.41 10.50
CA ALA A 281 14.06 -7.44 10.20
C ALA A 281 14.87 -7.85 11.43
N LEU A 282 14.52 -7.33 12.60
CA LEU A 282 15.15 -7.73 13.86
C LEU A 282 14.96 -9.22 14.16
N ALA A 283 13.76 -9.77 13.95
CA ALA A 283 13.51 -11.19 14.14
C ALA A 283 14.35 -12.06 13.21
N VAL A 284 14.49 -11.67 11.93
CA VAL A 284 15.37 -12.37 10.97
C VAL A 284 16.84 -12.31 11.42
N ALA A 285 17.31 -11.15 11.88
CA ALA A 285 18.67 -11.00 12.40
C ALA A 285 18.95 -11.95 13.58
N MET A 286 18.00 -12.07 14.52
CA MET A 286 18.13 -13.01 15.65
C MET A 286 18.11 -14.47 15.19
N MET A 287 17.22 -14.85 14.26
CA MET A 287 17.14 -16.23 13.77
C MET A 287 18.37 -16.64 12.96
N ARG A 288 19.03 -15.72 12.26
CA ARG A 288 20.34 -15.97 11.63
C ARG A 288 21.39 -16.37 12.67
N LEU A 289 21.40 -15.73 13.83
CA LEU A 289 22.32 -16.09 14.91
C LEU A 289 21.97 -17.46 15.52
N VAL A 290 20.70 -17.85 15.50
CA VAL A 290 20.27 -19.21 15.86
C VAL A 290 20.77 -20.23 14.84
N ASP A 291 20.59 -19.95 13.54
CA ASP A 291 21.07 -20.83 12.46
C ASP A 291 22.60 -20.97 12.46
N ALA A 292 23.31 -19.92 12.84
CA ALA A 292 24.76 -19.92 13.03
C ALA A 292 25.23 -20.59 14.34
N ASN A 293 24.32 -21.13 15.15
CA ASN A 293 24.58 -21.69 16.49
C ASN A 293 25.26 -20.70 17.48
N VAL A 294 25.12 -19.40 17.25
CA VAL A 294 25.55 -18.35 18.19
C VAL A 294 24.55 -18.22 19.33
N LEU A 295 23.27 -18.36 19.00
CA LEU A 295 22.15 -18.37 19.93
C LEU A 295 21.36 -19.67 19.80
N GLN A 296 20.59 -19.96 20.83
CA GLN A 296 19.48 -20.92 20.80
C GLN A 296 18.19 -20.20 21.19
N LEU A 297 17.04 -20.71 20.74
CA LEU A 297 15.74 -20.20 21.15
C LEU A 297 15.53 -20.22 22.69
N THR A 298 16.23 -21.12 23.39
CA THR A 298 16.25 -21.23 24.85
C THR A 298 17.25 -20.30 25.55
N THR A 299 18.07 -19.57 24.80
CA THR A 299 19.07 -18.66 25.37
C THR A 299 18.36 -17.60 26.19
N VAL A 300 18.79 -17.43 27.44
CA VAL A 300 18.28 -16.41 28.34
C VAL A 300 19.04 -15.11 28.09
N LEU A 301 18.33 -14.07 27.72
CA LEU A 301 18.85 -12.72 27.48
C LEU A 301 18.43 -11.81 28.63
N THR A 302 19.31 -10.87 28.97
CA THR A 302 19.08 -9.91 30.05
C THR A 302 19.05 -8.49 29.54
N TYR A 303 18.23 -7.65 30.16
CA TYR A 303 18.22 -6.21 29.94
C TYR A 303 19.07 -5.50 30.98
N ASP A 304 19.93 -4.59 30.54
CA ASP A 304 20.70 -3.73 31.43
C ASP A 304 20.01 -2.37 31.55
N ASP A 305 19.52 -2.11 32.76
CA ASP A 305 18.81 -0.89 33.13
C ASP A 305 19.72 0.14 33.80
N ALA A 306 21.03 -0.11 33.97
CA ALA A 306 21.91 0.77 34.73
C ALA A 306 21.97 2.21 34.17
N HIS A 307 21.76 2.36 32.86
CA HIS A 307 21.74 3.65 32.17
C HIS A 307 20.48 3.84 31.30
N CYS A 308 19.50 2.95 31.45
CA CYS A 308 18.35 2.87 30.56
C CYS A 308 17.06 2.95 31.37
N PRO A 309 15.93 3.36 30.76
CA PRO A 309 14.64 3.33 31.43
C PRO A 309 14.38 1.91 31.98
N PRO A 310 13.87 1.78 33.21
CA PRO A 310 13.58 0.48 33.78
C PRO A 310 12.51 -0.25 32.95
N PRO A 311 12.46 -1.59 33.00
CA PRO A 311 11.39 -2.35 32.37
C PRO A 311 10.01 -1.84 32.83
N PRO A 312 8.98 -1.84 31.96
CA PRO A 312 7.62 -1.40 32.31
C PRO A 312 7.01 -2.18 33.49
N THR A 313 7.45 -3.43 33.67
CA THR A 313 7.04 -4.29 34.78
C THR A 313 8.15 -4.49 35.79
N ASN A 314 7.78 -4.76 37.05
CA ASN A 314 8.71 -5.26 38.08
C ASN A 314 9.22 -6.70 37.79
N SER A 315 9.19 -7.15 36.54
CA SER A 315 9.52 -8.53 36.16
C SER A 315 11.03 -8.75 36.13
N THR A 316 11.41 -10.03 36.24
CA THR A 316 12.79 -10.51 36.21
C THR A 316 13.49 -10.04 34.94
N ALA A 317 14.68 -9.45 35.05
CA ALA A 317 15.50 -8.94 33.95
C ALA A 317 16.06 -10.00 32.99
N ALA A 318 15.39 -11.16 32.83
CA ALA A 318 15.87 -12.33 32.11
C ALA A 318 14.73 -13.08 31.41
N TRP A 319 14.86 -13.29 30.09
CA TRP A 319 13.86 -13.96 29.26
C TRP A 319 14.49 -14.83 28.18
N SER A 320 13.83 -15.91 27.79
CA SER A 320 14.30 -16.70 26.64
C SER A 320 14.16 -15.92 25.32
N LEU A 321 15.06 -16.15 24.36
CA LEU A 321 14.96 -15.58 23.02
C LEU A 321 13.62 -15.90 22.36
N ALA A 322 13.12 -17.12 22.47
CA ALA A 322 11.81 -17.50 21.92
C ALA A 322 10.65 -16.68 22.49
N TYR A 323 10.70 -16.39 23.79
CA TYR A 323 9.71 -15.56 24.46
C TYR A 323 9.76 -14.13 23.95
N LEU A 324 10.96 -13.53 23.90
CA LEU A 324 11.15 -12.16 23.39
C LEU A 324 10.72 -12.03 21.92
N LEU A 325 11.08 -12.98 21.06
CA LEU A 325 10.63 -12.98 19.65
C LEU A 325 9.12 -13.13 19.53
N THR A 326 8.49 -13.92 20.39
CA THR A 326 7.03 -14.08 20.42
C THR A 326 6.34 -12.78 20.82
N GLU A 327 6.75 -12.17 21.94
CA GLU A 327 6.18 -10.90 22.41
C GLU A 327 6.40 -9.77 21.40
N MET A 328 7.60 -9.69 20.82
CA MET A 328 7.95 -8.68 19.83
C MET A 328 7.14 -8.83 18.53
N VAL A 329 7.05 -10.05 17.97
CA VAL A 329 6.39 -10.25 16.67
C VAL A 329 4.88 -10.31 16.82
N GLU A 330 4.35 -11.13 17.75
CA GLU A 330 2.90 -11.36 17.87
C GLU A 330 2.18 -10.20 18.56
N ARG A 331 2.79 -9.61 19.59
CA ARG A 331 2.16 -8.59 20.44
C ARG A 331 2.82 -7.23 20.30
N SER A 332 3.63 -7.08 19.25
CA SER A 332 4.34 -5.85 18.93
C SER A 332 5.11 -5.24 20.11
N SER A 333 5.56 -6.06 21.08
CA SER A 333 6.16 -5.53 22.31
C SER A 333 7.40 -4.70 21.99
N SER A 334 7.36 -3.44 22.39
CA SER A 334 8.46 -2.49 22.18
C SER A 334 9.62 -2.85 23.10
N PHE A 335 9.33 -3.22 24.36
CA PHE A 335 10.36 -3.61 25.31
C PHE A 335 11.10 -4.87 24.84
N ALA A 336 10.39 -5.89 24.34
CA ALA A 336 11.03 -7.08 23.77
C ALA A 336 12.00 -6.72 22.62
N GLY A 337 11.59 -5.79 21.73
CA GLY A 337 12.46 -5.28 20.67
C GLY A 337 13.70 -4.57 21.21
N GLN A 338 13.56 -3.74 22.25
CA GLN A 338 14.67 -3.05 22.92
C GLN A 338 15.68 -4.03 23.50
N VAL A 339 15.23 -5.09 24.19
CA VAL A 339 16.13 -6.13 24.74
C VAL A 339 16.95 -6.78 23.63
N LEU A 340 16.32 -7.14 22.51
CA LEU A 340 17.00 -7.80 21.38
C LEU A 340 17.99 -6.86 20.68
N LEU A 341 17.65 -5.58 20.50
CA LEU A 341 18.55 -4.57 19.92
C LEU A 341 19.73 -4.28 20.83
N GLN A 342 19.49 -4.09 22.13
CA GLN A 342 20.55 -3.89 23.12
C GLN A 342 21.52 -5.09 23.11
N TRP A 343 20.99 -6.31 23.00
CA TRP A 343 21.82 -7.51 22.91
C TRP A 343 22.69 -7.52 21.65
N LEU A 344 22.13 -7.21 20.48
CA LEU A 344 22.90 -7.12 19.22
C LEU A 344 23.99 -6.06 19.31
N PHE A 345 23.71 -4.91 19.92
CA PHE A 345 24.69 -3.84 20.11
C PHE A 345 25.82 -4.26 21.06
N LYS A 346 25.49 -4.76 22.25
CA LYS A 346 26.48 -5.13 23.28
C LYS A 346 27.38 -6.29 22.90
N ASN A 347 26.96 -7.12 21.96
CA ASN A 347 27.71 -8.27 21.47
C ASN A 347 28.30 -8.02 20.07
N ASP A 348 28.40 -6.77 19.63
CA ASP A 348 29.02 -6.35 18.35
C ASP A 348 28.40 -6.98 17.09
N TYR A 349 27.14 -7.40 17.14
CA TYR A 349 26.41 -7.99 16.01
C TYR A 349 25.61 -6.96 15.19
N LEU A 350 25.37 -5.75 15.70
CA LEU A 350 24.51 -4.76 15.02
C LEU A 350 25.09 -4.32 13.67
N ALA A 351 26.37 -3.91 13.63
CA ALA A 351 27.02 -3.45 12.41
C ALA A 351 27.14 -4.55 11.35
N SER A 352 27.51 -5.76 11.76
CA SER A 352 27.63 -6.92 10.88
C SER A 352 26.26 -7.39 10.37
N THR A 353 25.19 -7.23 11.16
CA THR A 353 23.80 -7.47 10.71
C THR A 353 23.39 -6.48 9.62
N ASN A 354 23.62 -5.19 9.80
CA ASN A 354 23.31 -4.17 8.78
C ASN A 354 24.15 -4.36 7.51
N GLN A 355 25.42 -4.77 7.65
CA GLN A 355 26.24 -5.14 6.51
C GLN A 355 25.67 -6.35 5.77
N TRP A 356 25.25 -7.40 6.49
CA TRP A 356 24.67 -8.59 5.89
C TRP A 356 23.37 -8.29 5.13
N PHE A 357 22.48 -7.42 5.64
CA PHE A 357 21.32 -6.97 4.88
C PHE A 357 21.71 -6.30 3.56
N ARG A 358 22.73 -5.43 3.56
CA ARG A 358 23.25 -4.82 2.32
C ARG A 358 23.81 -5.86 1.35
N GLU A 359 24.55 -6.84 1.84
CA GLU A 359 25.10 -7.94 1.02
C GLU A 359 24.00 -8.80 0.39
N LEU A 360 22.87 -8.97 1.08
CA LEU A 360 21.67 -9.58 0.52
C LEU A 360 20.92 -8.67 -0.46
N GLY A 361 21.36 -7.43 -0.69
CA GLY A 361 20.64 -6.47 -1.52
C GLY A 361 19.38 -5.91 -0.86
N LEU A 362 19.33 -5.91 0.48
CA LEU A 362 18.27 -5.35 1.33
C LEU A 362 18.73 -4.02 1.96
N GLN A 363 19.28 -3.15 1.14
CA GLN A 363 20.09 -2.01 1.58
C GLN A 363 19.31 -0.89 2.29
N THR A 364 17.98 -0.85 2.13
CA THR A 364 17.13 0.09 2.86
C THR A 364 16.79 -0.40 4.27
N ILE A 365 17.02 -1.68 4.58
CA ILE A 365 16.86 -2.22 5.93
C ILE A 365 18.09 -1.87 6.76
N VAL A 366 17.89 -1.01 7.76
CA VAL A 366 18.90 -0.62 8.74
C VAL A 366 18.30 -0.74 10.12
N LEU A 367 18.95 -1.52 10.99
CA LEU A 367 18.65 -1.62 12.41
C LEU A 367 19.62 -0.73 13.17
N GLN A 368 19.21 0.50 13.45
CA GLN A 368 20.02 1.47 14.18
C GLN A 368 19.12 2.32 15.10
N PRO A 369 18.95 1.92 16.38
CA PRO A 369 18.20 2.69 17.36
C PRO A 369 18.81 4.07 17.62
N LEU A 370 18.00 4.95 18.22
CA LEU A 370 18.44 6.27 18.66
C LEU A 370 19.53 6.16 19.72
N ASP A 371 19.32 5.27 20.71
CA ASP A 371 20.33 4.88 21.69
C ASP A 371 20.55 3.35 21.67
N PRO A 372 21.59 2.87 20.98
CA PRO A 372 21.94 1.45 20.95
C PRO A 372 22.26 0.85 22.32
N ALA A 373 22.77 1.63 23.28
CA ALA A 373 23.10 1.12 24.61
C ALA A 373 21.85 0.72 25.39
N CYS A 374 20.70 1.33 25.09
CA CYS A 374 19.41 1.00 25.69
C CYS A 374 18.48 0.23 24.78
N GLY A 375 18.88 0.00 23.52
CA GLY A 375 17.98 -0.50 22.49
C GLY A 375 16.80 0.43 22.21
N LEU A 376 16.83 1.66 22.74
CA LEU A 376 15.72 2.61 22.66
C LEU A 376 15.53 3.10 21.23
N GLY A 377 14.27 3.08 20.80
CA GLY A 377 13.76 3.90 19.72
C GLY A 377 13.09 3.10 18.62
N GLU A 378 11.77 2.90 18.75
CA GLU A 378 10.88 2.97 17.58
C GLU A 378 10.49 4.43 17.30
N GLU A 379 11.34 5.38 17.66
CA GLU A 379 11.16 6.81 17.40
C GLU A 379 12.22 7.26 16.39
N GLU A 380 12.19 8.52 15.96
CA GLU A 380 13.13 9.10 14.99
C GLU A 380 14.60 8.70 15.27
N GLY A 381 15.10 7.77 14.46
CA GLY A 381 16.45 7.22 14.55
C GLY A 381 17.06 7.02 13.17
N LYS A 382 17.96 6.04 13.03
CA LYS A 382 18.43 5.56 11.71
C LYS A 382 17.81 4.21 11.35
N MET A 383 16.78 3.77 12.08
CA MET A 383 16.01 2.59 11.71
C MET A 383 15.20 2.87 10.45
N THR A 384 15.43 2.06 9.42
CA THR A 384 14.72 2.18 8.14
C THR A 384 14.40 0.82 7.59
N ALA A 385 13.34 0.75 6.78
CA ALA A 385 13.01 -0.41 5.97
C ALA A 385 12.15 0.06 4.81
N GLY A 386 12.64 -0.04 3.57
CA GLY A 386 11.82 0.22 2.38
C GLY A 386 10.87 -0.95 2.12
N ALA A 387 9.69 -0.68 1.58
CA ALA A 387 8.63 -1.67 1.41
C ALA A 387 9.09 -2.82 0.49
N LEU A 388 9.85 -2.54 -0.57
CA LEU A 388 10.37 -3.57 -1.47
C LEU A 388 11.37 -4.51 -0.78
N ASP A 389 12.29 -3.97 0.01
CA ASP A 389 13.25 -4.79 0.76
C ASP A 389 12.56 -5.60 1.86
N VAL A 390 11.49 -5.08 2.45
CA VAL A 390 10.63 -5.86 3.37
C VAL A 390 9.90 -6.98 2.64
N CYS A 391 9.34 -6.74 1.44
CA CYS A 391 8.74 -7.79 0.64
C CYS A 391 9.75 -8.91 0.31
N LYS A 392 10.98 -8.53 -0.03
CA LYS A 392 12.08 -9.47 -0.27
C LYS A 392 12.45 -10.27 0.98
N LEU A 393 12.51 -9.61 2.15
CA LEU A 393 12.70 -10.27 3.43
C LEU A 393 11.57 -11.26 3.76
N LEU A 394 10.32 -10.91 3.46
CA LEU A 394 9.18 -11.81 3.62
C LEU A 394 9.27 -13.03 2.69
N MET A 395 9.75 -12.88 1.45
CA MET A 395 10.00 -14.04 0.58
C MET A 395 11.00 -15.03 1.17
N VAL A 396 12.03 -14.53 1.88
CA VAL A 396 12.97 -15.38 2.64
C VAL A 396 12.26 -16.08 3.80
N ILE A 397 11.49 -15.36 4.60
CA ILE A 397 10.77 -15.93 5.76
C ILE A 397 9.81 -17.04 5.31
N PHE A 398 9.08 -16.82 4.22
CA PHE A 398 8.07 -17.75 3.70
C PHE A 398 8.63 -18.86 2.81
N GLY A 399 9.96 -18.92 2.63
CA GLY A 399 10.59 -20.01 1.88
C GLY A 399 10.13 -20.06 0.42
N VAL A 400 10.01 -18.89 -0.24
CA VAL A 400 9.64 -18.82 -1.66
C VAL A 400 10.63 -19.66 -2.47
N ARG A 401 10.09 -20.45 -3.42
CA ARG A 401 10.85 -21.51 -4.09
C ARG A 401 11.71 -20.96 -5.22
N GLY A 402 12.82 -21.65 -5.46
CA GLY A 402 13.73 -21.34 -6.56
C GLY A 402 14.65 -20.17 -6.24
N THR A 403 15.22 -19.60 -7.30
CA THR A 403 16.02 -18.39 -7.21
C THR A 403 15.11 -17.19 -6.98
N LEU A 404 15.41 -16.41 -5.94
CA LEU A 404 14.77 -15.15 -5.65
C LEU A 404 15.41 -14.03 -6.51
N TRP A 405 16.25 -13.19 -5.92
CA TRP A 405 17.02 -12.16 -6.61
C TRP A 405 18.52 -12.43 -6.42
N ASN A 406 19.37 -11.94 -7.33
CA ASN A 406 20.83 -12.14 -7.27
C ASN A 406 21.26 -13.60 -7.05
N ASP A 407 20.54 -14.57 -7.62
CA ASP A 407 20.78 -16.01 -7.41
C ASP A 407 20.61 -16.51 -5.96
N ILE A 408 20.07 -15.68 -5.05
CA ILE A 408 19.79 -16.04 -3.66
C ILE A 408 18.62 -17.01 -3.61
N ARG A 409 18.70 -18.02 -2.74
CA ARG A 409 17.57 -18.87 -2.37
C ARG A 409 17.17 -18.60 -0.92
N ALA A 410 15.89 -18.76 -0.60
CA ALA A 410 15.40 -18.53 0.77
C ALA A 410 16.09 -19.43 1.81
N ASP A 411 16.38 -20.69 1.46
CA ASP A 411 17.02 -21.69 2.32
C ASP A 411 18.52 -21.46 2.53
N ASP A 412 19.16 -20.62 1.71
CA ASP A 412 20.54 -20.17 1.93
C ASP A 412 20.62 -19.04 2.97
N VAL A 413 19.50 -18.35 3.23
CA VAL A 413 19.43 -17.18 4.12
C VAL A 413 18.93 -17.55 5.51
N LEU A 414 17.89 -18.38 5.59
CA LEU A 414 17.33 -18.90 6.84
C LEU A 414 17.06 -20.39 6.73
N SER A 415 17.34 -21.14 7.79
CA SER A 415 17.00 -22.56 7.86
C SER A 415 15.48 -22.78 7.80
N PRO A 416 15.02 -23.95 7.34
CA PRO A 416 13.59 -24.28 7.35
C PRO A 416 12.93 -24.17 8.74
N SER A 417 13.66 -24.49 9.82
CA SER A 417 13.16 -24.32 11.19
C SER A 417 12.99 -22.85 11.57
N SER A 418 13.93 -21.99 11.17
CA SER A 418 13.86 -20.55 11.41
C SER A 418 12.74 -19.90 10.62
N GLN A 419 12.57 -20.29 9.35
CA GLN A 419 11.44 -19.90 8.52
C GLN A 419 10.11 -20.31 9.17
N ALA A 420 9.95 -21.57 9.57
CA ALA A 420 8.73 -22.06 10.20
C ALA A 420 8.41 -21.33 11.52
N PHE A 421 9.42 -21.05 12.34
CA PHE A 421 9.26 -20.30 13.57
C PHE A 421 8.71 -18.88 13.30
N LEU A 422 9.34 -18.14 12.38
CA LEU A 422 8.93 -16.77 12.05
C LEU A 422 7.56 -16.71 11.34
N GLN A 423 7.29 -17.63 10.41
CA GLN A 423 5.98 -17.73 9.75
C GLN A 423 4.87 -17.92 10.77
N GLN A 424 5.07 -18.80 11.77
CA GLN A 424 4.08 -19.01 12.82
C GLN A 424 3.84 -17.74 13.65
N ARG A 425 4.90 -16.99 14.01
CA ARG A 425 4.74 -15.73 14.76
C ARG A 425 4.00 -14.67 13.94
N LEU A 426 4.29 -14.55 12.64
CA LEU A 426 3.58 -13.62 11.75
C LEU A 426 2.11 -14.02 11.54
N GLN A 427 1.81 -15.32 11.46
CA GLN A 427 0.42 -15.84 11.44
C GLN A 427 -0.32 -15.57 12.75
N ASN A 428 0.42 -15.47 13.85
CA ASN A 428 -0.11 -15.19 15.18
C ASN A 428 -0.03 -13.70 15.57
N GLN A 429 0.14 -12.79 14.61
CA GLN A 429 0.05 -11.36 14.88
C GLN A 429 -1.29 -11.02 15.52
N ALA A 430 -1.24 -10.34 16.66
CA ALA A 430 -2.43 -10.02 17.44
C ALA A 430 -3.16 -8.78 16.92
N TYR A 431 -2.42 -7.80 16.42
CA TYR A 431 -2.96 -6.53 15.97
C TYR A 431 -3.46 -6.60 14.52
N ALA A 432 -4.72 -6.27 14.31
CA ALA A 432 -5.42 -6.33 13.03
C ALA A 432 -6.18 -5.02 12.78
N GLU A 433 -5.43 -3.93 12.57
CA GLU A 433 -5.98 -2.56 12.48
C GLU A 433 -5.68 -1.81 11.18
N ALA A 434 -4.80 -2.34 10.32
CA ALA A 434 -4.31 -1.65 9.12
C ALA A 434 -4.82 -2.29 7.81
N LEU A 435 -4.00 -3.06 7.09
CA LEU A 435 -4.44 -3.70 5.83
C LEU A 435 -5.52 -4.77 6.08
N ASN A 436 -5.59 -5.27 7.31
CA ASN A 436 -6.63 -6.13 7.84
C ASN A 436 -7.27 -5.47 9.07
N PRO A 437 -8.28 -4.60 8.92
CA PRO A 437 -8.87 -3.82 10.01
C PRO A 437 -9.92 -4.62 10.81
N LEU A 438 -9.68 -5.90 11.06
CA LEU A 438 -10.63 -6.78 11.75
C LEU A 438 -10.91 -6.34 13.20
N ALA A 439 -9.95 -5.70 13.85
CA ALA A 439 -10.04 -5.25 15.24
C ALA A 439 -11.24 -4.32 15.50
N VAL A 440 -11.67 -3.61 14.46
CA VAL A 440 -12.74 -2.62 14.48
C VAL A 440 -13.98 -3.06 13.70
N CYS A 441 -14.03 -4.34 13.30
CA CYS A 441 -15.20 -4.94 12.68
C CYS A 441 -16.44 -4.75 13.56
N GLY A 442 -17.53 -4.26 12.96
CA GLY A 442 -18.77 -3.92 13.67
C GLY A 442 -18.85 -2.47 14.13
N SER A 443 -17.78 -1.69 14.00
CA SER A 443 -17.85 -0.23 13.99
C SER A 443 -18.71 0.25 12.81
N PRO A 444 -19.54 1.30 12.95
CA PRO A 444 -20.29 1.87 11.81
C PRO A 444 -19.41 2.42 10.68
N TYR A 445 -18.11 2.55 10.94
CA TYR A 445 -17.12 3.17 10.07
C TYR A 445 -16.01 2.19 9.66
N HIS A 446 -16.25 0.91 9.95
CA HIS A 446 -15.43 -0.19 9.47
C HIS A 446 -15.42 -0.17 7.94
N GLU A 447 -14.24 0.03 7.37
CA GLU A 447 -13.99 -0.16 5.96
C GLU A 447 -13.28 -1.49 5.81
N GLN A 448 -13.83 -2.38 4.97
CA GLN A 448 -13.29 -3.72 4.79
C GLN A 448 -11.92 -3.65 4.10
N GLY A 449 -10.90 -4.22 4.75
CA GLY A 449 -9.60 -4.52 4.13
C GLY A 449 -9.55 -5.96 3.63
N PHE A 450 -8.39 -6.63 3.72
CA PHE A 450 -8.32 -8.05 3.37
C PHE A 450 -9.27 -8.89 4.25
N PRO A 451 -10.16 -9.72 3.67
CA PRO A 451 -11.10 -10.55 4.43
C PRO A 451 -10.39 -11.75 5.05
N THR A 452 -9.72 -11.52 6.19
CA THR A 452 -8.80 -12.51 6.78
C THR A 452 -9.29 -13.05 8.12
N THR A 453 -8.52 -13.93 8.75
CA THR A 453 -8.74 -14.43 10.11
C THR A 453 -7.80 -13.74 11.11
N VAL A 454 -8.15 -13.74 12.40
CA VAL A 454 -7.20 -13.46 13.50
C VAL A 454 -7.04 -14.70 14.41
N PRO A 455 -5.95 -14.82 15.17
CA PRO A 455 -5.76 -15.95 16.08
C PRO A 455 -6.79 -15.95 17.23
N ASP A 456 -7.49 -17.08 17.42
CA ASP A 456 -8.57 -17.24 18.41
C ASP A 456 -8.17 -16.85 19.84
N GLN A 457 -6.90 -17.02 20.20
CA GLN A 457 -6.36 -16.70 21.53
C GLN A 457 -6.46 -15.21 21.91
N TYR A 458 -6.64 -14.32 20.92
CA TYR A 458 -6.83 -12.89 21.13
C TYR A 458 -8.31 -12.49 21.09
N ILE A 459 -9.24 -13.43 20.87
CA ILE A 459 -10.67 -13.17 20.84
C ILE A 459 -11.26 -13.53 22.20
N ASN A 460 -11.87 -12.56 22.87
CA ASN A 460 -12.55 -12.83 24.14
C ASN A 460 -13.95 -13.46 23.92
N GLN A 461 -14.65 -13.81 25.01
CA GLN A 461 -15.97 -14.45 24.93
C GLN A 461 -17.07 -13.56 24.30
N LEU A 462 -16.87 -12.24 24.27
CA LEU A 462 -17.77 -11.29 23.62
C LEU A 462 -17.48 -11.15 22.12
N GLY A 463 -16.43 -11.80 21.61
CA GLY A 463 -15.99 -11.66 20.22
C GLY A 463 -15.08 -10.46 19.98
N TYR A 464 -14.57 -9.81 21.04
CA TYR A 464 -13.68 -8.65 20.89
C TYR A 464 -12.23 -9.08 20.80
N LEU A 465 -11.48 -8.38 19.95
CA LEU A 465 -10.03 -8.49 19.94
C LEU A 465 -9.46 -7.84 21.20
N VAL A 466 -8.71 -8.62 21.98
CA VAL A 466 -8.02 -8.20 23.20
C VAL A 466 -6.56 -8.64 23.13
N VAL A 467 -5.66 -7.68 23.09
CA VAL A 467 -4.21 -7.89 23.05
C VAL A 467 -3.62 -7.41 24.37
N TYR A 468 -2.90 -8.28 25.06
CA TYR A 468 -2.19 -7.93 26.30
C TYR A 468 -0.73 -8.31 26.16
N SER A 469 0.22 -7.37 26.33
CA SER A 469 1.63 -7.70 26.46
C SER A 469 2.07 -7.58 27.92
N PRO A 470 2.47 -8.69 28.57
CA PRO A 470 3.00 -8.64 29.93
C PRO A 470 4.35 -7.94 30.04
N LEU A 471 5.12 -7.80 28.95
CA LEU A 471 6.39 -7.08 28.99
C LEU A 471 6.20 -5.57 28.99
N ASP A 472 5.18 -5.09 28.27
CA ASP A 472 4.90 -3.66 28.13
C ASP A 472 3.85 -3.16 29.15
N ASP A 473 3.30 -4.05 29.99
CA ASP A 473 2.15 -3.80 30.89
C ASP A 473 0.98 -3.06 30.19
N CYS A 474 0.74 -3.42 28.93
CA CYS A 474 -0.27 -2.77 28.09
C CYS A 474 -1.34 -3.77 27.68
N SER A 475 -2.60 -3.32 27.72
CA SER A 475 -3.76 -4.07 27.26
C SER A 475 -4.57 -3.21 26.32
N PHE A 476 -4.77 -3.68 25.10
CA PHE A 476 -5.66 -3.09 24.11
C PHE A 476 -6.92 -3.95 24.00
N ASN A 477 -8.08 -3.32 24.13
CA ASN A 477 -9.37 -3.95 23.90
C ASN A 477 -10.13 -3.06 22.92
N PHE A 478 -10.38 -3.58 21.73
CA PHE A 478 -11.00 -2.81 20.67
C PHE A 478 -12.51 -2.66 20.82
N GLY A 479 -13.16 -3.44 21.70
CA GLY A 479 -14.55 -3.22 22.09
C GLY A 479 -15.62 -3.53 21.02
N TYR A 480 -15.23 -4.04 19.85
CA TYR A 480 -16.16 -4.42 18.78
C TYR A 480 -16.19 -5.93 18.55
N ASP A 481 -17.39 -6.47 18.30
CA ASP A 481 -17.59 -7.90 18.00
C ASP A 481 -17.18 -8.21 16.56
N MET A 482 -16.03 -8.87 16.39
CA MET A 482 -15.46 -9.14 15.08
C MET A 482 -16.00 -10.41 14.41
N ARG A 483 -16.85 -11.19 15.09
CA ARG A 483 -17.37 -12.47 14.58
C ARG A 483 -18.11 -12.35 13.23
N PRO A 484 -18.86 -11.26 12.92
CA PRO A 484 -19.45 -11.11 11.61
C PRO A 484 -18.40 -11.10 10.48
N CYS A 485 -17.32 -10.34 10.61
CA CYS A 485 -16.27 -10.30 9.59
C CYS A 485 -15.46 -11.62 9.54
N LEU A 486 -15.28 -12.30 10.68
CA LEU A 486 -14.64 -13.62 10.70
C LEU A 486 -15.43 -14.68 9.93
N GLN A 487 -16.76 -14.58 9.87
CA GLN A 487 -17.60 -15.48 9.07
C GLN A 487 -17.43 -15.24 7.56
N GLU A 488 -17.00 -14.04 7.17
CA GLU A 488 -16.73 -13.64 5.79
C GLU A 488 -15.26 -13.82 5.39
N ALA A 489 -14.42 -14.27 6.32
CA ALA A 489 -13.00 -14.48 6.07
C ALA A 489 -12.77 -15.52 4.96
N THR A 490 -12.07 -15.13 3.91
CA THR A 490 -11.68 -16.01 2.79
C THR A 490 -10.16 -16.12 2.64
N MET A 491 -9.40 -15.34 3.41
CA MET A 491 -7.95 -15.26 3.34
C MET A 491 -7.28 -15.48 4.70
N ALA A 492 -6.00 -15.77 4.67
CA ALA A 492 -5.10 -15.66 5.81
C ALA A 492 -4.06 -14.58 5.50
N PHE A 493 -3.72 -13.78 6.51
CA PHE A 493 -2.69 -12.76 6.41
C PHE A 493 -1.69 -12.95 7.54
N ALA A 494 -0.47 -13.31 7.18
CA ALA A 494 0.61 -13.49 8.14
C ALA A 494 1.52 -12.27 8.08
N HIS A 495 1.46 -11.42 9.11
CA HIS A 495 1.82 -10.01 8.97
C HIS A 495 2.45 -9.38 10.23
N LYS A 496 2.98 -8.17 10.06
CA LYS A 496 3.44 -7.29 11.12
C LYS A 496 2.97 -5.88 10.82
N THR A 497 2.19 -5.32 11.75
CA THR A 497 1.80 -3.91 11.77
C THR A 497 2.71 -3.09 12.67
N GLY A 498 2.70 -1.77 12.47
CA GLY A 498 3.32 -0.78 13.35
C GLY A 498 2.62 0.57 13.21
N LEU A 499 2.19 1.13 14.34
CA LEU A 499 1.59 2.46 14.40
C LEU A 499 2.32 3.27 15.46
N ALA A 500 2.88 4.41 15.05
CA ALA A 500 3.42 5.47 15.89
C ALA A 500 2.85 6.81 15.42
N GLU A 501 3.20 7.94 16.04
CA GLU A 501 2.55 9.25 15.79
C GLU A 501 2.56 9.66 14.31
N PHE A 502 3.74 9.62 13.69
CA PHE A 502 3.98 9.99 12.29
C PHE A 502 4.46 8.80 11.45
N SER A 503 4.01 7.61 11.81
CA SER A 503 4.35 6.39 11.09
C SER A 503 3.25 5.36 11.21
N GLY A 504 2.82 4.83 10.07
CA GLY A 504 1.96 3.68 9.99
C GLY A 504 2.49 2.68 8.98
N CYS A 505 2.43 1.40 9.32
CA CYS A 505 2.90 0.36 8.44
C CYS A 505 2.15 -0.95 8.67
N ASP A 506 2.02 -1.74 7.62
CA ASP A 506 1.63 -3.13 7.70
C ASP A 506 2.22 -3.89 6.53
N HIS A 507 2.78 -5.07 6.80
CA HIS A 507 3.36 -5.92 5.78
C HIS A 507 3.14 -7.38 6.09
N GLY A 508 3.10 -8.22 5.06
CA GLY A 508 2.95 -9.64 5.25
C GLY A 508 2.70 -10.41 3.96
N VAL A 509 2.27 -11.65 4.12
CA VAL A 509 1.87 -12.53 3.02
C VAL A 509 0.39 -12.87 3.15
N VAL A 510 -0.37 -12.49 2.13
CA VAL A 510 -1.80 -12.78 1.99
C VAL A 510 -1.98 -14.00 1.09
N ARG A 511 -2.86 -14.91 1.49
CA ARG A 511 -3.24 -16.09 0.70
C ARG A 511 -4.69 -16.46 0.96
N ARG A 512 -5.33 -17.17 0.04
CA ARG A 512 -6.66 -17.76 0.30
C ARG A 512 -6.59 -18.89 1.32
N LEU A 513 -7.67 -19.05 2.09
CA LEU A 513 -7.81 -20.12 3.09
C LEU A 513 -7.89 -21.52 2.46
N ASP A 514 -8.46 -21.63 1.25
CA ASP A 514 -8.50 -22.88 0.50
C ASP A 514 -7.16 -23.22 -0.19
N GLU A 515 -6.17 -22.35 -0.04
CA GLU A 515 -4.85 -22.43 -0.67
C GLU A 515 -4.88 -22.46 -2.21
N GLN A 516 -6.03 -22.14 -2.80
CA GLN A 516 -6.19 -22.01 -4.24
C GLN A 516 -5.87 -20.58 -4.64
N GLY A 517 -5.18 -20.41 -5.76
CA GLY A 517 -4.84 -19.09 -6.28
C GLY A 517 -3.48 -18.56 -5.82
N ASN A 518 -3.27 -17.29 -6.13
CA ASN A 518 -1.99 -16.62 -5.94
C ASN A 518 -1.75 -16.27 -4.47
N ARG A 519 -0.51 -15.95 -4.15
CA ARG A 519 -0.13 -15.33 -2.88
C ARG A 519 0.39 -13.94 -3.14
N LEU A 520 0.03 -13.00 -2.29
CA LEU A 520 0.48 -11.62 -2.37
C LEU A 520 1.42 -11.34 -1.21
N VAL A 521 2.67 -11.01 -1.51
CA VAL A 521 3.56 -10.35 -0.55
C VAL A 521 3.30 -8.85 -0.68
N VAL A 522 3.01 -8.19 0.43
CA VAL A 522 2.68 -6.75 0.46
C VAL A 522 3.39 -6.08 1.63
N ALA A 523 3.86 -4.86 1.39
CA ALA A 523 4.32 -3.95 2.43
C ALA A 523 3.83 -2.54 2.10
N LEU A 524 3.15 -1.91 3.05
CA LEU A 524 2.72 -0.52 2.98
C LEU A 524 3.31 0.22 4.16
N HIS A 525 4.20 1.16 3.91
CA HIS A 525 4.74 2.06 4.93
C HIS A 525 4.30 3.49 4.61
N THR A 526 3.93 4.26 5.64
CA THR A 526 3.48 5.64 5.47
C THR A 526 3.84 6.51 6.66
N SER A 527 3.97 7.82 6.45
CA SER A 527 4.06 8.79 7.54
C SER A 527 2.70 9.13 8.17
N ALA A 528 1.61 8.55 7.66
CA ALA A 528 0.28 8.63 8.26
C ALA A 528 0.17 7.60 9.40
N GLY A 529 0.61 8.01 10.59
CA GLY A 529 0.52 7.23 11.81
C GLY A 529 -0.74 7.46 12.63
N CYS A 530 -0.66 7.22 13.94
CA CYS A 530 -1.78 7.33 14.87
C CYS A 530 -2.16 8.79 15.25
N LEU A 531 -1.60 9.79 14.57
CA LEU A 531 -2.14 11.15 14.60
C LEU A 531 -3.01 11.49 13.39
N PHE A 532 -3.20 10.54 12.46
CA PHE A 532 -3.94 10.75 11.22
C PHE A 532 -5.19 9.87 11.16
N GLN A 533 -6.26 10.40 10.59
CA GLN A 533 -7.52 9.70 10.44
C GLN A 533 -8.25 10.12 9.17
N SER A 534 -9.15 9.28 8.66
CA SER A 534 -10.09 9.68 7.62
C SER A 534 -11.07 10.75 8.15
N PRO A 535 -11.51 11.72 7.34
CA PRO A 535 -12.44 12.77 7.78
C PRO A 535 -13.74 12.24 8.39
N ASP A 536 -14.33 11.21 7.79
CA ASP A 536 -15.55 10.57 8.29
C ASP A 536 -15.32 9.96 9.69
N LEU A 537 -14.14 9.35 9.86
CA LEU A 537 -13.47 8.96 11.12
C LEU A 537 -13.58 10.02 12.23
N ALA A 538 -13.09 11.19 11.89
CA ALA A 538 -12.87 12.29 12.81
C ALA A 538 -14.15 13.06 13.16
N ALA A 539 -15.19 12.95 12.32
CA ALA A 539 -16.49 13.59 12.56
C ALA A 539 -17.30 12.91 13.69
N GLU A 540 -16.92 11.70 14.09
CA GLU A 540 -17.55 10.95 15.17
C GLU A 540 -17.38 11.57 16.56
N GLN A 541 -18.39 11.39 17.41
CA GLN A 541 -18.34 11.81 18.82
C GLN A 541 -18.90 10.73 19.75
N PRO A 542 -18.09 10.19 20.70
CA PRO A 542 -16.64 10.39 20.80
C PRO A 542 -15.91 9.83 19.58
N THR A 543 -14.80 10.44 19.17
CA THR A 543 -14.00 9.95 18.02
C THR A 543 -13.60 8.49 18.23
N ALA A 544 -13.49 7.72 17.13
CA ALA A 544 -12.98 6.36 17.19
C ALA A 544 -11.60 6.30 17.87
N CYS A 545 -10.72 7.27 17.58
CA CYS A 545 -9.45 7.47 18.28
C CYS A 545 -9.58 7.56 19.80
N ALA A 546 -10.54 8.35 20.29
CA ALA A 546 -10.74 8.54 21.73
C ALA A 546 -11.30 7.29 22.41
N THR A 547 -12.12 6.53 21.69
CA THR A 547 -12.79 5.33 22.22
C THR A 547 -11.86 4.12 22.17
N LEU A 548 -11.07 3.99 21.11
CA LEU A 548 -10.19 2.86 20.84
C LEU A 548 -8.77 3.05 21.39
N GLN A 549 -8.41 4.27 21.79
CA GLN A 549 -7.02 4.67 22.06
C GLN A 549 -6.08 4.40 20.87
N LEU A 550 -6.63 4.26 19.67
CA LEU A 550 -5.91 4.00 18.43
C LEU A 550 -6.57 4.81 17.31
N CYS A 551 -5.79 5.70 16.69
CA CYS A 551 -6.17 6.28 15.41
C CYS A 551 -5.58 5.43 14.29
N TYR A 552 -6.41 5.11 13.32
CA TYR A 552 -5.99 4.49 12.07
C TYR A 552 -6.78 5.15 10.92
N ALA A 553 -6.19 5.16 9.73
CA ALA A 553 -6.84 5.68 8.54
C ALA A 553 -7.46 4.52 7.75
N ASN A 554 -8.75 4.64 7.38
CA ASN A 554 -9.41 3.69 6.48
C ASN A 554 -8.73 3.58 5.09
N ALA A 555 -7.81 4.50 4.79
CA ALA A 555 -6.98 4.45 3.60
C ALA A 555 -6.17 3.13 3.50
N PHE A 556 -5.69 2.58 4.63
CA PHE A 556 -5.04 1.25 4.62
C PHE A 556 -5.99 0.17 4.11
N SER A 557 -7.20 0.10 4.66
CA SER A 557 -8.24 -0.86 4.27
C SER A 557 -8.59 -0.76 2.78
N LYS A 558 -8.71 0.46 2.26
CA LYS A 558 -9.03 0.72 0.84
C LYS A 558 -7.92 0.26 -0.10
N VAL A 559 -6.65 0.41 0.29
CA VAL A 559 -5.52 -0.19 -0.44
C VAL A 559 -5.62 -1.71 -0.44
N ALA A 560 -5.85 -2.34 0.72
CA ALA A 560 -6.00 -3.79 0.82
C ALA A 560 -7.15 -4.33 -0.05
N GLN A 561 -8.31 -3.67 -0.01
CA GLN A 561 -9.47 -4.03 -0.82
C GLN A 561 -9.16 -3.99 -2.33
N ALA A 562 -8.44 -2.97 -2.80
CA ALA A 562 -8.03 -2.88 -4.19
C ALA A 562 -7.05 -4.01 -4.60
N LEU A 563 -6.18 -4.42 -3.68
CA LEU A 563 -5.18 -5.48 -3.89
C LEU A 563 -5.75 -6.90 -3.74
N GLU A 564 -6.91 -7.06 -3.10
CA GLU A 564 -7.58 -8.35 -2.88
C GLU A 564 -7.72 -9.17 -4.18
N VAL A 565 -8.00 -8.47 -5.29
CA VAL A 565 -8.21 -9.07 -6.62
C VAL A 565 -7.03 -9.94 -7.08
N LEU A 566 -5.82 -9.67 -6.57
CA LEU A 566 -4.59 -10.37 -6.95
C LEU A 566 -4.51 -11.78 -6.37
N VAL A 567 -5.18 -12.05 -5.25
CA VAL A 567 -5.13 -13.34 -4.54
C VAL A 567 -6.13 -14.33 -5.16
N GLY A 568 -7.21 -13.84 -5.78
CA GLY A 568 -8.34 -14.64 -6.27
C GLY A 568 -8.22 -15.24 -7.66
N SER A 569 -7.20 -14.89 -8.45
CA SER A 569 -7.13 -15.18 -9.88
C SER A 569 -6.42 -16.50 -10.22
N VAL A 570 -7.18 -17.44 -10.78
CA VAL A 570 -6.71 -18.37 -11.84
C VAL A 570 -7.68 -18.23 -13.01
#